data_AF-A0A524IAE3-F1
#
_entry.id   AF-A0A524IAE3-F1
#
_cell.length_a   1.000
_cell.length_b   1.000
_cell.length_c   1.000
_cell.angle_alpha   90.00
_cell.angle_beta   90.00
_cell.angle_gamma   90.00
#
_symmetry.space_group_name_H-M   'P 1'
#
loop_
_entity.id
_entity.type
_entity.pdbx_description
1 polymer ?
#
loop_
_entity_poly.entity_id
_entity_poly.type
_entity_poly.pdbx_seq_one_letter_code
_entity_poly.pdbx_strand_id
1 'polypeptide(L)' 'MTDTPLRHRIPHEEFDYQVLLDALSGYSRPRARITVLLRNGGIVRVKKGLYVFGKEERRKPLCPELLA' A
#
# COMPACT_ATOMS: atom_id res chain seq x y z
N MET A 1 -9.64 4.89 -18.56
CA MET A 1 -10.00 4.08 -17.39
C MET A 1 -9.27 4.69 -16.21
N THR A 2 -9.98 5.40 -15.36
CA THR A 2 -9.41 6.18 -14.26
C THR A 2 -8.93 5.21 -13.18
N ASP A 3 -7.61 5.05 -13.04
CA ASP A 3 -6.99 4.27 -11.97
C ASP A 3 -7.46 4.89 -10.65
N THR A 4 -8.38 4.23 -9.97
CA THR A 4 -8.86 4.72 -8.66
C THR A 4 -7.69 4.53 -7.70
N PRO A 5 -7.17 5.60 -7.08
CA PRO A 5 -5.99 5.48 -6.24
C PRO A 5 -6.24 4.47 -5.12
N LEU A 6 -5.26 3.61 -4.84
CA LEU A 6 -5.35 2.54 -3.82
C LEU A 6 -5.82 3.09 -2.46
N ARG A 7 -5.41 4.33 -2.15
CA ARG A 7 -5.91 5.16 -1.05
C ARG A 7 -7.43 5.23 -0.92
N HIS A 8 -8.18 5.24 -2.01
CA HIS A 8 -9.65 5.36 -1.95
C HIS A 8 -10.31 4.05 -1.47
N ARG A 9 -9.60 2.94 -1.59
CA ARG A 9 -10.06 1.61 -1.17
C ARG A 9 -9.65 1.25 0.25
N ILE A 10 -8.57 1.85 0.75
CA ILE A 10 -8.07 1.60 2.11
C ILE A 10 -8.08 2.92 2.89
N PRO A 11 -9.05 3.12 3.80
CA PRO A 11 -9.13 4.37 4.56
C PRO A 11 -8.06 4.51 5.65
N HIS A 12 -7.37 3.41 6.00
CA HIS A 12 -6.35 3.35 7.05
C HIS A 12 -4.93 3.49 6.49
N GLU A 13 -4.05 4.15 7.24
CA GLU A 13 -2.62 4.29 6.87
C GLU A 13 -1.84 2.97 6.98
N GLU A 14 -2.36 2.04 7.79
CA GLU A 14 -1.82 0.72 8.06
C GLU A 14 -2.86 -0.34 7.67
N PHE A 15 -2.41 -1.39 6.99
CA PHE A 15 -3.27 -2.44 6.47
C PHE A 15 -2.52 -3.75 6.29
N ASP A 16 -3.23 -4.87 6.38
CA ASP A 16 -2.65 -6.19 6.21
C ASP A 16 -2.72 -6.71 4.77
N TYR A 17 -2.16 -7.91 4.56
CA TYR A 17 -2.12 -8.55 3.24
C TYR A 17 -3.51 -8.85 2.65
N GLN A 18 -4.52 -9.15 3.48
CA GLN A 18 -5.87 -9.45 3.00
C GLN A 18 -6.54 -8.16 2.52
N VAL A 19 -6.44 -7.08 3.29
CA VAL A 19 -6.95 -5.76 2.89
C VAL A 19 -6.27 -5.29 1.59
N LEU A 20 -4.97 -5.51 1.47
CA LEU A 20 -4.23 -5.16 0.25
C LEU A 20 -4.68 -6.00 -0.96
N LEU A 21 -4.94 -7.29 -0.78
CA LEU A 21 -5.46 -8.15 -1.84
C LEU A 21 -6.87 -7.74 -2.25
N ASP A 22 -7.75 -7.44 -1.29
CA ASP A 22 -9.12 -7.00 -1.54
C ASP A 22 -9.15 -5.66 -2.30
N ALA A 23 -8.34 -4.69 -1.85
CA ALA A 23 -8.17 -3.41 -2.51
C ALA A 23 -7.60 -3.54 -3.93
N LEU A 24 -6.87 -4.62 -4.23
CA LEU A 24 -6.30 -4.92 -5.54
C LEU A 24 -7.12 -5.93 -6.36
N SER A 25 -8.27 -6.39 -5.86
CA SER A 25 -9.13 -7.41 -6.51
C SER A 25 -9.56 -7.05 -7.94
N GLY A 26 -9.59 -5.75 -8.26
CA GLY A 26 -9.91 -5.25 -9.60
C GLY A 26 -8.79 -5.35 -10.63
N TYR A 27 -7.56 -5.70 -10.22
CA TYR A 27 -6.45 -5.91 -11.14
C TYR A 27 -6.40 -7.38 -11.55
N SER A 28 -6.08 -7.67 -12.82
CA SER A 28 -5.92 -9.06 -13.30
C SER A 28 -4.83 -9.84 -12.55
N ARG A 29 -3.86 -9.14 -11.92
CA ARG A 29 -2.74 -9.75 -11.19
C ARG A 29 -2.43 -8.94 -9.91
N PRO A 30 -3.24 -9.08 -8.84
CA PRO A 30 -3.09 -8.28 -7.62
C PRO A 30 -1.70 -8.47 -7.00
N ARG A 31 -1.21 -9.71 -6.92
CA ARG A 31 0.14 -10.02 -6.40
C ARG A 31 1.26 -9.33 -7.17
N ALA A 32 1.16 -9.23 -8.49
CA ALA A 32 2.15 -8.51 -9.29
C ALA A 32 2.12 -7.01 -9.00
N ARG A 33 0.92 -6.45 -8.80
CA ARG A 33 0.74 -5.05 -8.42
C ARG A 33 1.34 -4.75 -7.05
N ILE A 34 1.20 -5.65 -6.07
CA ILE A 34 1.87 -5.54 -4.76
C ILE A 34 3.39 -5.40 -4.94
N THR A 35 4.01 -6.25 -5.76
CA THR A 35 5.46 -6.17 -6.03
C THR A 35 5.85 -4.83 -6.65
N VAL A 36 5.06 -4.31 -7.59
CA VAL A 36 5.28 -3.00 -8.21
C VAL A 36 5.16 -1.88 -7.17
N LEU A 37 4.13 -1.93 -6.31
CA LEU A 37 3.91 -0.94 -5.26
C LEU A 37 5.04 -0.95 -4.21
N LEU A 38 5.57 -2.12 -3.86
CA LEU A 38 6.74 -2.24 -2.98
C LEU A 38 7.99 -1.67 -3.65
N ARG A 39 8.24 -1.98 -4.92
CA ARG A 39 9.41 -1.50 -5.67
C ARG A 39 9.41 0.00 -5.88
N ASN A 40 8.25 0.57 -6.21
CA ASN A 40 8.11 2.00 -6.45
C ASN A 40 7.91 2.80 -5.15
N GLY A 41 7.90 2.14 -3.98
CA GLY A 41 7.71 2.80 -2.70
C GLY A 41 6.30 3.37 -2.49
N GLY A 42 5.29 2.86 -3.19
CA GLY A 42 3.88 3.20 -2.97
C GLY A 42 3.30 2.53 -1.72
N ILE A 43 3.84 1.36 -1.34
CA ILE A 43 3.61 0.74 -0.03
C ILE A 43 4.94 0.32 0.60
N VAL A 44 5.00 0.34 1.93
CA VAL A 44 6.15 -0.10 2.72
C VAL A 44 5.71 -1.23 3.63
N ARG A 45 6.48 -2.31 3.66
CA ARG A 45 6.24 -3.42 4.60
C ARG A 45 6.92 -3.09 5.92
N VAL A 46 6.14 -2.86 6.97
CA VAL A 46 6.68 -2.54 8.31
C VAL A 46 6.97 -3.81 9.09
N LYS A 47 6.08 -4.81 9.01
CA LYS A 47 6.25 -6.13 9.63
C LYS A 47 5.67 -7.23 8.74
N LYS A 48 5.90 -8.49 9.10
CA LYS A 48 5.33 -9.63 8.37
C LYS A 48 3.80 -9.56 8.42
N GLY A 49 3.18 -9.23 7.28
CA GLY A 49 1.73 -9.13 7.16
C GLY A 49 1.17 -7.73 7.45
N LEU A 50 2.01 -6.74 7.78
CA LEU A 50 1.61 -5.35 7.99
C LEU A 50 2.30 -4.42 7.00
N TYR A 51 1.49 -3.65 6.29
CA TYR A 51 1.90 -2.71 5.25
C TYR A 51 1.36 -1.32 5.57
N VAL A 52 2.06 -0.32 5.07
CA VAL A 52 1.66 1.09 5.16
C VAL A 52 1.81 1.76 3.81
N PHE A 53 1.08 2.84 3.58
CA PHE A 53 1.31 3.67 2.39
C PHE A 53 2.70 4.31 2.44
N GLY A 54 3.36 4.36 1.29
CA GLY A 54 4.63 5.05 1.14
C GLY A 54 4.49 6.55 0.98
N LYS A 55 5.62 7.23 0.77
CA LYS A 55 5.74 8.69 0.93
C LYS A 55 4.84 9.50 -0.01
N GLU A 56 4.58 9.00 -1.22
CA GLU A 56 3.75 9.69 -2.23
C GLU A 56 2.24 9.57 -1.97
N GLU A 57 1.78 8.46 -1.39
CA GLU A 57 0.35 8.23 -1.07
C GLU A 57 0.01 8.60 0.38
N ARG A 58 1.00 9.08 1.16
CA ARG A 58 0.83 9.45 2.57
C ARG A 58 0.22 10.84 2.73
N ARG A 59 -0.86 10.93 3.52
CA ARG A 59 -1.51 12.20 3.91
C ARG A 59 -0.81 12.91 5.08
N LYS A 60 0.03 12.19 5.83
CA LYS A 60 0.80 12.71 6.97
C LYS A 60 2.28 12.35 6.81
N PRO A 61 3.20 13.23 7.23
CA PRO A 61 4.61 12.89 7.31
C PRO A 61 4.79 11.79 8.36
N LEU A 62 5.21 10.59 7.94
CA LEU A 62 5.69 9.59 8.87
C LEU A 62 7.18 9.83 9.11
N CYS A 63 7.58 9.91 10.38
CA CYS A 63 8.98 9.96 10.76
C CYS A 63 9.70 8.73 10.20
N PRO A 64 10.71 8.90 9.30
CA PRO A 64 11.47 7.78 8.75
C PRO A 64 12.14 6.93 9.82
N GLU A 65 12.41 7.54 10.98
CA GLU A 65 13.05 6.92 12.14
C GLU A 65 12.21 5.83 12.81
N LEU A 66 10.92 5.73 12.50
CA LEU A 66 10.06 4.65 13.02
C LEU A 66 10.10 3.37 12.16
N LEU A 67 10.80 3.42 11.01
CA LEU A 67 10.85 2.33 10.03
C LEU A 67 12.18 1.55 10.05
N ALA A 68 13.11 1.91 10.95
CA ALA A 68 14.43 1.29 11.10
C ALA A 68 14.67 0.84 12.54
#